data_AF-A0A1N6R226-F1
#
_entry.id   AF-A0A1N6R226-F1
#
_cell.length_a   1.000
_cell.length_b   1.000
_cell.length_c   1.000
_cell.angle_alpha   90.00
_cell.angle_beta   90.00
_cell.angle_gamma   90.00
#
_symmetry.space_group_name_H-M   'P 1'
#
loop_
_entity.id
_entity.type
_entity.pdbx_description
1 polymer ?
#
loop_
_entity_poly.entity_id
_entity_poly.type
_entity_poly.pdbx_seq_one_letter_code
_entity_poly.pdbx_strand_id
1 'polypeptide(L)'
;MSLNAALRLMAGSVVTLSLVLAYYVYPAWLWLAAFVGFNLLQSAFTRWCPAITVFRLLGLKEEVCDSRGMSIHQGLHIIAGTVILVTSLAVVLGVAPQALLIVPLVMGVSLIQSAFTGWCPGMLIAKLLGFKPTHPA
;
A
#
# COMPACT_ATOMS: atom_id res chain seq x y z
N MET A 1 -0.89 12.34 12.74
CA MET A 1 -0.87 11.35 11.63
C MET A 1 -1.63 10.12 12.09
N SER A 2 -2.57 9.61 11.29
CA SER A 2 -3.33 8.42 11.69
C SER A 2 -2.55 7.13 11.41
N LEU A 3 -2.95 6.03 12.05
CA LEU A 3 -2.32 4.73 11.83
C LEU A 3 -2.38 4.31 10.35
N ASN A 4 -3.51 4.55 9.67
CA ASN A 4 -3.67 4.26 8.24
C ASN A 4 -2.79 5.15 7.35
N ALA A 5 -2.55 6.41 7.73
CA ALA A 5 -1.62 7.27 7.02
C ALA A 5 -0.17 6.81 7.19
N ALA A 6 0.22 6.39 8.41
CA ALA A 6 1.55 5.88 8.69
C ALA A 6 1.85 4.58 7.94
N LEU A 7 0.89 3.66 7.87
CA LEU A 7 1.01 2.43 7.06
C LEU A 7 1.25 2.73 5.58
N ARG A 8 0.48 3.66 5.00
CA ARG A 8 0.63 4.05 3.59
C ARG A 8 1.98 4.73 3.32
N LEU A 9 2.41 5.60 4.23
CA LEU A 9 3.73 6.24 4.13
C LEU A 9 4.85 5.20 4.14
N MET A 10 4.81 4.30 5.13
CA MET A 10 5.82 3.27 5.28
C MET A 10 5.84 2.35 4.06
N ALA A 11 4.68 1.80 3.66
CA ALA A 11 4.62 0.90 2.51
C ALA A 11 5.07 1.58 1.22
N GLY A 12 4.64 2.83 0.96
CA GLY A 12 5.07 3.59 -0.20
C GLY A 12 6.57 3.89 -0.21
N SER A 13 7.15 4.23 0.95
CA SER A 13 8.60 4.47 1.08
C SER A 13 9.43 3.22 0.83
N VAL A 14 9.04 2.08 1.42
CA VAL A 14 9.77 0.82 1.28
C VAL A 14 9.68 0.31 -0.15
N VAL A 15 8.51 0.38 -0.79
CA VAL A 15 8.33 -0.06 -2.19
C VAL A 15 9.14 0.81 -3.14
N THR A 16 9.07 2.14 -3.01
CA THR A 16 9.85 3.07 -3.84
C THR A 16 11.35 2.84 -3.67
N LEU A 17 11.83 2.70 -2.42
CA LEU A 17 13.25 2.43 -2.15
C LEU A 17 13.68 1.07 -2.70
N SER A 18 12.84 0.05 -2.56
CA SER A 18 13.11 -1.30 -3.09
C SER A 18 13.24 -1.29 -4.61
N LEU A 19 12.41 -0.51 -5.32
CA LEU A 19 12.48 -0.36 -6.77
C LEU A 19 13.77 0.36 -7.21
N VAL A 20 14.15 1.42 -6.51
CA VAL A 20 15.40 2.15 -6.77
C VAL A 20 16.59 1.21 -6.58
N LEU A 21 16.65 0.47 -5.48
CA LEU A 21 17.72 -0.51 -5.24
C LEU A 21 17.67 -1.69 -6.22
N ALA A 22 16.49 -2.12 -6.66
CA ALA A 22 16.36 -3.16 -7.66
C ALA A 22 16.96 -2.74 -9.01
N TYR A 23 16.84 -1.46 -9.36
CA TYR A 23 17.39 -0.90 -10.59
C TYR A 23 18.90 -0.66 -10.51
N TYR A 24 19.39 -0.06 -9.41
CA TYR A 24 20.80 0.35 -9.30
C TYR A 24 21.74 -0.70 -8.70
N VAL A 25 21.23 -1.61 -7.86
CA VAL A 25 22.06 -2.56 -7.10
C VAL A 25 21.82 -3.99 -7.57
N TYR A 26 20.62 -4.55 -7.34
CA TYR A 26 20.33 -5.94 -7.68
C TYR A 26 18.82 -6.24 -7.72
N PRO A 27 18.30 -6.95 -8.73
CA PRO A 27 16.85 -7.17 -8.88
C PRO A 27 16.18 -7.93 -7.73
N ALA A 28 16.92 -8.65 -6.86
CA ALA A 28 16.31 -9.34 -5.72
C ALA A 28 15.65 -8.38 -4.70
N TRP A 29 15.96 -7.08 -4.73
CA TRP A 29 15.23 -6.08 -3.93
C TRP A 29 13.73 -6.02 -4.27
N LEU A 30 13.30 -6.52 -5.44
CA LEU A 30 11.88 -6.67 -5.78
C LEU A 30 11.14 -7.67 -4.88
N TRP A 31 11.84 -8.64 -4.27
CA TRP A 31 11.23 -9.52 -3.28
C TRP A 31 10.77 -8.76 -2.04
N LEU A 32 11.50 -7.71 -1.66
CA LEU A 32 11.09 -6.84 -0.56
C LEU A 32 9.82 -6.05 -0.92
N ALA A 33 9.74 -5.53 -2.16
CA ALA A 33 8.53 -4.87 -2.66
C ALA A 33 7.33 -5.82 -2.72
N ALA A 34 7.53 -7.05 -3.19
CA ALA A 34 6.52 -8.11 -3.21
C ALA A 34 6.04 -8.46 -1.80
N PHE A 35 6.97 -8.63 -0.84
CA PHE A 35 6.64 -8.90 0.56
C PHE A 35 5.78 -7.78 1.17
N VAL A 36 6.14 -6.51 0.96
CA VAL A 36 5.32 -5.38 1.43
C VAL A 36 3.94 -5.36 0.76
N GLY A 37 3.87 -5.64 -0.55
CA GLY A 37 2.61 -5.78 -1.29
C GLY A 37 1.70 -6.87 -0.72
N PHE A 38 2.28 -8.02 -0.36
CA PHE A 38 1.56 -9.10 0.31
C PHE A 38 1.04 -8.70 1.70
N ASN A 39 1.85 -8.02 2.51
CA ASN A 39 1.43 -7.53 3.83
C ASN A 39 0.31 -6.48 3.74
N LEU A 40 0.35 -5.61 2.73
CA LEU A 40 -0.75 -4.68 2.43
C LEU A 40 -2.03 -5.44 2.12
N LEU A 41 -1.95 -6.44 1.22
CA LEU A 41 -3.09 -7.27 0.83
C LEU A 41 -3.67 -8.00 2.05
N GLN A 42 -2.81 -8.65 2.84
CA GLN A 42 -3.21 -9.36 4.06
C GLN A 42 -3.89 -8.43 5.08
N SER A 43 -3.34 -7.23 5.28
CA SER A 43 -3.90 -6.24 6.21
C SER A 43 -5.34 -5.85 5.83
N ALA A 44 -5.67 -5.87 4.54
CA ALA A 44 -6.98 -5.48 4.07
C ALA A 44 -8.05 -6.56 4.33
N PHE A 45 -7.68 -7.83 4.30
CA PHE A 45 -8.62 -8.93 4.59
C PHE A 45 -8.70 -9.25 6.08
N THR A 46 -7.55 -9.27 6.76
CA THR A 46 -7.46 -9.73 8.15
C THR A 46 -7.51 -8.61 9.18
N ARG A 47 -7.41 -7.34 8.75
CA ARG A 47 -7.24 -6.16 9.62
C ARG A 47 -6.03 -6.28 10.56
N TRP A 48 -5.12 -7.21 10.28
CA TRP A 48 -3.93 -7.47 11.07
C TRP A 48 -2.70 -7.47 10.17
N CYS A 49 -1.68 -6.74 10.57
CA CYS A 49 -0.39 -6.69 9.89
C CYS A 49 0.68 -6.33 10.94
N PRO A 50 1.88 -6.94 10.92
CA PRO A 50 2.95 -6.66 11.88
C PRO A 50 3.28 -5.16 11.99
N ALA A 51 3.18 -4.42 10.88
CA ALA A 51 3.39 -2.97 10.87
C ALA A 51 2.39 -2.22 11.77
N ILE A 52 1.13 -2.67 11.84
CA ILE A 52 0.11 -2.08 12.71
C ILE A 52 0.54 -2.20 14.17
N THR A 53 1.01 -3.38 14.58
CA THR A 53 1.48 -3.64 15.94
C THR A 53 2.65 -2.74 16.31
N VAL A 54 3.61 -2.56 15.39
CA VAL A 54 4.75 -1.64 15.57
C VAL A 54 4.26 -0.20 15.72
N PHE A 55 3.34 0.27 14.88
CA PHE A 55 2.82 1.63 14.96
C PHE A 55 1.95 1.87 16.21
N ARG A 56 1.21 0.86 16.68
CA ARG A 56 0.50 0.92 17.96
C ARG A 56 1.48 1.05 19.12
N LEU A 57 2.61 0.34 19.09
CA LEU A 57 3.66 0.47 20.10
C LEU A 57 4.31 1.86 20.08
N LEU A 58 4.41 2.48 18.90
CA LEU A 58 4.86 3.87 18.72
C LEU A 58 3.80 4.91 19.15
N GLY A 59 2.64 4.49 19.67
CA GLY A 59 1.61 5.37 20.22
C GLY A 59 0.68 5.99 19.19
N LEU A 60 0.69 5.54 17.94
CA LEU A 60 -0.25 6.00 16.91
C LEU A 60 -1.65 5.44 17.18
N LYS A 61 -2.64 6.35 17.23
CA LYS A 61 -4.04 5.98 17.45
C LYS A 61 -4.66 5.45 16.16
N GLU A 62 -5.41 4.37 16.31
CA GLU A 62 -6.21 3.78 15.25
C GLU A 62 -7.53 4.56 15.09
N GLU A 63 -8.00 4.69 13.86
CA GLU A 63 -9.25 5.39 13.57
C GLU A 63 -10.44 4.49 13.94
N VAL A 64 -11.40 5.00 14.72
CA VAL A 64 -12.62 4.27 15.08
C VAL A 64 -13.51 4.17 13.82
N CYS A 65 -13.58 3.00 13.19
CA CYS A 65 -14.41 2.78 12.00
C CYS A 65 -15.82 2.32 12.38
N ASP A 66 -16.86 3.02 11.90
CA ASP A 66 -18.24 2.51 11.89
C ASP A 66 -18.33 1.29 10.95
N SER A 67 -18.84 0.17 11.47
CA SER A 67 -18.63 -1.17 10.89
C SER A 67 -19.65 -1.57 9.82
N ARG A 68 -20.41 -0.64 9.22
CA ARG A 68 -21.38 -0.96 8.15
C ARG A 68 -20.78 -0.94 6.73
N GLY A 69 -19.69 -1.69 6.52
CA GLY A 69 -19.12 -1.94 5.19
C GLY A 69 -17.58 -2.06 5.15
N MET A 70 -17.04 -2.20 3.93
CA MET A 70 -15.59 -2.16 3.66
C MET A 70 -15.12 -0.70 3.54
N SER A 71 -14.02 -0.33 4.21
CA SER A 71 -13.54 1.05 4.26
C SER A 71 -12.73 1.44 3.03
N ILE A 72 -12.68 2.74 2.70
CA ILE A 72 -11.83 3.27 1.61
C ILE A 72 -10.35 2.88 1.81
N HIS A 73 -9.85 2.87 3.05
CA HIS A 73 -8.48 2.47 3.37
C HIS A 73 -8.23 0.99 3.10
N GLN A 74 -9.21 0.15 3.44
CA GLN A 74 -9.17 -1.29 3.16
C GLN A 74 -9.14 -1.54 1.65
N GLY A 75 -10.01 -0.86 0.88
CA GLY A 75 -10.01 -0.93 -0.58
C GLY A 75 -8.68 -0.49 -1.20
N LEU A 76 -8.08 0.60 -0.71
CA LEU A 76 -6.79 1.09 -1.18
C LEU A 76 -5.67 0.06 -0.94
N HIS A 77 -5.66 -0.60 0.22
CA HIS A 77 -4.67 -1.64 0.53
C HIS A 77 -4.84 -2.89 -0.35
N ILE A 78 -6.08 -3.28 -0.69
CA ILE A 78 -6.34 -4.38 -1.65
C ILE A 78 -5.80 -4.02 -3.02
N ILE A 79 -6.17 -2.83 -3.54
CA ILE A 79 -5.79 -2.39 -4.88
C ILE A 79 -4.26 -2.25 -4.96
N ALA A 80 -3.66 -1.48 -4.05
CA ALA A 80 -2.22 -1.26 -4.05
C ALA A 80 -1.43 -2.56 -3.79
N GLY A 81 -1.84 -3.35 -2.79
CA GLY A 81 -1.19 -4.61 -2.45
C GLY A 81 -1.19 -5.61 -3.60
N THR A 82 -2.35 -5.81 -4.25
CA THR A 82 -2.47 -6.72 -5.40
C THR A 82 -1.63 -6.25 -6.58
N VAL A 83 -1.73 -4.96 -6.94
CA VAL A 83 -0.99 -4.40 -8.06
C VAL A 83 0.52 -4.51 -7.85
N ILE A 84 1.03 -4.11 -6.67
CA ILE A 84 2.46 -4.16 -6.35
C ILE A 84 2.96 -5.61 -6.33
N LEU A 85 2.21 -6.52 -5.69
CA LEU A 85 2.59 -7.93 -5.59
C LEU A 85 2.65 -8.60 -6.97
N VAL A 86 1.58 -8.48 -7.77
CA VAL A 86 1.49 -9.13 -9.09
C VAL A 86 2.54 -8.57 -10.05
N THR A 87 2.70 -7.24 -10.10
CA THR A 87 3.69 -6.61 -11.00
C THR A 87 5.12 -6.98 -10.62
N SER A 88 5.47 -6.91 -9.34
CA SER A 88 6.83 -7.26 -8.87
C SER A 88 7.12 -8.75 -9.10
N LEU A 89 6.16 -9.63 -8.81
CA LEU A 89 6.34 -11.07 -9.01
C LEU A 89 6.43 -11.44 -10.50
N ALA A 90 5.63 -10.82 -11.37
CA ALA A 90 5.69 -11.05 -12.80
C ALA A 90 7.07 -10.69 -13.40
N VAL A 91 7.66 -9.60 -12.91
CA VAL A 91 9.00 -9.16 -13.32
C VAL A 91 10.08 -10.10 -12.75
N VAL A 92 10.00 -10.48 -11.48
CA VAL A 92 10.97 -11.40 -10.83
C VAL A 92 10.95 -12.79 -11.47
N LEU A 93 9.77 -13.29 -11.88
CA LEU A 93 9.62 -14.57 -12.57
C LEU A 93 10.01 -14.51 -14.05
N GLY A 94 10.40 -13.35 -14.58
CA GLY A 94 10.78 -13.17 -15.98
C GLY A 94 9.61 -13.25 -16.97
N VAL A 95 8.37 -13.16 -16.49
CA VAL A 95 7.14 -13.24 -17.32
C VAL A 95 6.79 -11.87 -17.92
N ALA A 96 7.33 -10.79 -17.36
CA ALA A 96 7.07 -9.42 -17.79
C ALA A 96 8.37 -8.60 -17.94
N PRO A 97 8.40 -7.58 -18.81
CA PRO A 97 9.57 -6.72 -18.98
C PRO A 97 9.78 -5.81 -17.75
N GLN A 98 11.04 -5.43 -17.52
CA GLN A 98 11.44 -4.52 -16.44
C GLN A 98 10.73 -3.15 -16.49
N ALA A 99 10.25 -2.73 -17.67
CA ALA A 99 9.45 -1.52 -17.83
C ALA A 99 8.13 -1.54 -17.03
N LEU A 100 7.60 -2.72 -16.72
CA LEU A 100 6.36 -2.86 -15.93
C LEU A 100 6.53 -2.33 -14.48
N LEU A 101 7.77 -2.20 -13.99
CA LEU A 101 8.08 -1.63 -12.67
C LEU A 101 7.71 -0.13 -12.55
N ILE A 102 7.36 0.55 -13.64
CA ILE A 102 6.80 1.90 -13.57
C ILE A 102 5.47 1.94 -12.80
N VAL A 103 4.68 0.86 -12.85
CA VAL A 103 3.40 0.75 -12.15
C VAL A 103 3.59 0.77 -10.62
N PRO A 104 4.37 -0.15 -10.00
CA PRO A 104 4.61 -0.11 -8.57
C PRO A 104 5.38 1.15 -8.13
N LEU A 105 6.18 1.77 -9.01
CA LEU A 105 6.81 3.07 -8.74
C LEU A 105 5.77 4.19 -8.58
N VAL A 106 4.86 4.32 -9.55
CA VAL A 106 3.77 5.31 -9.49
C VAL A 106 2.87 5.06 -8.28
N MET A 107 2.55 3.80 -7.99
CA MET A 107 1.77 3.43 -6.81
C MET A 107 2.51 3.75 -5.50
N GLY A 108 3.81 3.47 -5.42
CA GLY A 108 4.65 3.78 -4.26
C GLY A 108 4.69 5.29 -3.97
N VAL A 109 4.94 6.10 -4.99
CA VAL A 109 4.92 7.57 -4.89
C VAL A 109 3.52 8.07 -4.51
N SER A 110 2.47 7.51 -5.11
CA SER A 110 1.08 7.88 -4.79
C SER A 110 0.71 7.55 -3.35
N LEU A 111 1.21 6.45 -2.78
CA LEU A 111 1.00 6.08 -1.38
C LEU A 111 1.68 7.08 -0.43
N ILE A 112 2.92 7.47 -0.73
CA ILE A 112 3.67 8.49 0.03
C ILE A 112 2.91 9.82 0.01
N GLN A 113 2.53 10.30 -1.18
CA GLN A 113 1.77 11.54 -1.32
C GLN A 113 0.47 11.47 -0.51
N SER A 114 -0.26 10.35 -0.59
CA SER A 114 -1.53 10.14 0.12
C SER A 114 -1.43 10.25 1.63
N ALA A 115 -0.26 9.99 2.20
CA ALA A 115 -0.03 10.06 3.63
C ALA A 115 0.12 11.52 4.12
N PHE A 116 0.58 12.43 3.26
CA PHE A 116 0.73 13.85 3.57
C PHE A 116 -0.48 14.68 3.15
N THR A 117 -0.97 14.48 1.93
CA THR A 117 -2.05 15.29 1.36
C THR A 117 -3.44 14.80 1.73
N GLY A 118 -3.56 13.56 2.23
CA GLY A 118 -4.85 12.92 2.44
C GLY A 118 -5.62 12.65 1.14
N TRP A 119 -5.00 12.83 -0.04
CA TRP A 119 -5.62 12.65 -1.34
C TRP A 119 -4.79 11.74 -2.25
N CYS A 120 -5.41 10.72 -2.83
CA CYS A 120 -4.80 9.76 -3.76
C CYS A 120 -5.84 9.30 -4.77
N PRO A 121 -5.47 9.09 -6.06
CA PRO A 121 -6.39 8.58 -7.08
C PRO A 121 -7.12 7.30 -6.66
N GLY A 122 -6.45 6.44 -5.88
CA GLY A 122 -7.06 5.22 -5.35
C GLY A 122 -8.24 5.46 -4.40
N MET A 123 -8.29 6.58 -3.68
CA MET A 123 -9.44 6.92 -2.83
C MET A 123 -10.65 7.38 -3.65
N LEU A 124 -10.43 8.00 -4.81
CA LEU A 124 -11.51 8.33 -5.76
C LEU A 124 -12.08 7.06 -6.39
N ILE A 125 -11.20 6.15 -6.85
CA ILE A 125 -11.61 4.84 -7.38
C ILE A 125 -12.37 4.05 -6.32
N ALA A 126 -11.90 4.06 -5.07
CA ALA A 126 -12.60 3.39 -3.98
C ALA A 126 -14.00 3.99 -3.73
N LYS A 127 -14.15 5.32 -3.77
CA LYS A 127 -15.47 5.95 -3.70
C LYS A 127 -16.37 5.55 -4.87
N LEU A 128 -15.82 5.48 -6.09
CA LEU A 128 -16.55 5.02 -7.28
C LEU A 128 -17.00 3.56 -7.19
N LEU A 129 -16.20 2.70 -6.54
CA LEU A 129 -16.54 1.31 -6.27
C LEU A 129 -17.53 1.13 -5.10
N GLY A 130 -18.03 2.22 -4.50
CA GLY A 130 -19.05 2.19 -3.45
C GLY A 130 -18.51 2.04 -2.02
N PHE A 131 -17.20 2.21 -1.80
CA PHE A 131 -16.64 2.18 -0.44
C PHE A 131 -17.06 3.41 0.36
N LYS A 132 -17.47 3.19 1.62
CA LYS A 132 -17.89 4.27 2.52
C LYS A 132 -16.67 4.98 3.14
N PRO A 133 -16.71 6.31 3.29
CA PRO A 133 -15.69 7.05 4.02
C PRO A 133 -15.71 6.66 5.52
N THR A 134 -14.52 6.64 6.12
CA THR A 134 -14.31 6.28 7.54
C THR A 134 -14.73 7.36 8.53
N HIS A 135 -14.95 8.59 8.06
CA HIS A 135 -15.51 9.68 8.86
C HIS A 135 -16.82 10.20 8.24
N PRO A 136 -17.88 10.43 9.03
CA PRO A 136 -18.92 11.37 8.65
C PRO A 136 -18.26 12.77 8.58
N ALA A 137 -18.51 13.48 7.48
CA ALA A 137 -18.11 14.87 7.33
C ALA A 137 -18.79 15.76 8.38
#